data_AF-A0A924SL90-F1
#
_entry.id   AF-A0A924SL90-F1
#
_cell.length_a   1.000
_cell.length_b   1.000
_cell.length_c   1.000
_cell.angle_alpha   90.00
_cell.angle_beta   90.00
_cell.angle_gamma   90.00
#
_symmetry.space_group_name_H-M   'P 1'
#
loop_
_entity.id
_entity.type
_entity.pdbx_description
1 polymer ?
#
loop_
_entity_poly.entity_id
_entity_poly.type
_entity_poly.pdbx_seq_one_letter_code
_entity_poly.pdbx_strand_id
1 'polypeptide(L)' 'MKKFLIAAAMSISVGAASAADIVDTAKTAGTFNTLVTAIDAAGLVDTLKGPGPFTVFAPTDAAFA' A
#
# COMPACT_ATOMS: atom_id res chain seq x y z
N MET A 1 19.97 -34.58 -35.39
CA MET A 1 20.44 -33.23 -35.02
C MET A 1 19.23 -32.40 -34.60
N LYS A 2 19.31 -31.72 -33.45
CA LYS A 2 18.47 -30.58 -33.03
C LYS A 2 17.00 -30.91 -32.70
N LYS A 3 16.67 -31.55 -31.56
CA LYS A 3 16.39 -30.91 -30.25
C LYS A 3 15.62 -29.58 -30.37
N PHE A 4 14.28 -29.63 -30.37
CA PHE A 4 13.44 -28.45 -30.14
C PHE A 4 12.90 -28.50 -28.72
N LEU A 5 13.39 -27.56 -27.92
CA LEU A 5 13.09 -27.36 -26.50
C LEU A 5 11.70 -26.72 -26.37
N ILE A 6 10.85 -27.31 -25.54
CA ILE A 6 9.63 -26.73 -25.02
C ILE A 6 10.04 -25.58 -24.10
N ALA A 7 9.79 -24.33 -24.52
CA ALA A 7 9.98 -23.15 -23.71
C ALA A 7 8.82 -23.03 -22.71
N ALA A 8 9.01 -23.55 -21.50
CA ALA A 8 8.15 -23.25 -20.37
C ALA A 8 8.41 -21.79 -19.95
N ALA A 9 7.53 -20.87 -20.37
CA ALA A 9 7.50 -19.51 -19.85
C ALA A 9 6.95 -19.56 -18.41
N MET A 10 7.84 -19.78 -17.45
CA MET A 10 7.52 -19.70 -16.02
C MET A 10 7.39 -18.22 -15.69
N SER A 11 6.16 -17.70 -15.65
CA SER A 11 5.85 -16.35 -15.17
C SER A 11 6.27 -16.25 -13.71
N ILE A 12 7.39 -15.58 -13.44
CA ILE A 12 7.81 -15.25 -12.08
C ILE A 12 6.90 -14.11 -11.62
N SER A 13 5.83 -14.45 -10.89
CA SER A 13 5.09 -13.50 -10.08
C SER A 13 6.02 -13.03 -8.96
N VAL A 14 6.66 -11.88 -9.15
CA VAL A 14 7.42 -11.20 -8.09
C VAL A 14 6.41 -10.87 -6.99
N GLY A 15 6.45 -11.63 -5.90
CA GLY A 15 5.58 -11.40 -4.76
C GLY A 15 5.81 -10.00 -4.24
N ALA A 16 4.80 -9.13 -4.37
CA ALA A 16 4.76 -7.88 -3.63
C ALA A 16 4.89 -8.26 -2.14
N ALA A 17 5.94 -7.79 -1.48
CA ALA A 17 6.08 -7.94 -0.04
C ALA A 17 4.77 -7.49 0.61
N SER A 18 4.20 -8.30 1.51
CA SER A 18 2.99 -7.98 2.28
C SER A 18 3.28 -6.88 3.30
N ALA A 19 3.70 -5.69 2.84
CA ALA A 19 3.71 -4.49 3.65
C ALA A 19 2.25 -4.16 3.99
N ALA A 20 2.00 -3.83 5.26
CA ALA A 20 0.70 -3.29 5.67
C ALA A 20 0.34 -2.09 4.79
N ASP A 21 -0.93 -1.91 4.48
CA ASP A 21 -1.36 -0.76 3.68
C ASP A 21 -1.15 0.56 4.44
N ILE A 22 -1.31 1.67 3.73
CA ILE A 22 -1.04 3.01 4.27
C ILE A 22 -1.92 3.31 5.47
N VAL A 23 -3.19 2.89 5.44
CA VAL A 23 -4.16 3.16 6.51
C VAL A 23 -3.83 2.33 7.74
N ASP A 24 -3.53 1.05 7.56
CA ASP A 24 -3.17 0.15 8.66
C ASP A 24 -1.81 0.52 9.28
N THR A 25 -0.86 1.00 8.47
CA THR A 25 0.41 1.55 8.94
C THR A 25 0.18 2.81 9.79
N ALA A 26 -0.66 3.73 9.33
CA ALA A 26 -0.97 4.97 10.06
C ALA A 26 -1.67 4.70 11.39
N LYS A 27 -2.61 3.74 11.42
CA LYS A 27 -3.31 3.30 12.63
C LYS A 27 -2.35 2.66 13.64
N THR A 28 -1.41 1.83 13.17
CA THR A 28 -0.43 1.15 14.03
C THR A 28 0.58 2.12 14.65
N ALA A 29 0.94 3.19 13.93
CA ALA A 29 1.89 4.18 14.42
C ALA A 29 1.34 5.03 15.60
N GLY A 30 0.02 5.16 15.71
CA GLY A 30 -0.64 5.82 16.86
C GLY A 30 -0.47 7.35 16.95
N THR A 31 0.26 7.98 16.03
CA THR A 31 0.50 9.43 15.98
C THR A 31 -0.15 10.13 14.77
N PHE A 32 -0.95 9.39 14.01
CA PHE A 32 -1.64 9.85 12.79
C PHE A 32 -3.16 9.72 12.92
N ASN A 33 -3.71 9.77 14.13
CA ASN A 33 -5.14 9.51 14.36
C ASN A 33 -6.04 10.51 13.63
N THR A 34 -5.66 11.79 13.68
CA THR A 34 -6.38 12.89 13.02
C THR A 34 -6.40 12.71 11.50
N LEU A 35 -5.28 12.25 10.93
CA LEU A 35 -5.19 11.92 9.50
C LEU A 35 -6.12 10.75 9.15
N VAL A 36 -6.14 9.69 9.94
CA VAL A 36 -7.00 8.52 9.70
C VAL A 36 -8.48 8.95 9.71
N THR A 37 -8.89 9.79 10.67
CA THR A 37 -10.25 10.34 10.71
C THR A 37 -10.56 11.21 9.49
N ALA A 38 -9.61 12.02 9.02
CA ALA A 38 -9.79 12.83 7.82
C ALA A 38 -9.92 11.98 6.54
N ILE A 39 -9.13 10.92 6.41
CA ILE A 39 -9.21 9.97 5.29
C ILE A 39 -10.55 9.25 5.28
N ASP A 40 -11.05 8.86 6.46
CA ASP A 40 -12.36 8.22 6.62
C ASP A 40 -13.50 9.18 6.24
N ALA A 41 -13.48 10.42 6.76
CA ALA A 41 -14.45 11.46 6.42
C ALA A 41 -14.44 11.82 4.92
N ALA A 42 -13.28 11.72 4.26
CA ALA A 42 -13.14 11.97 2.84
C ALA A 42 -13.49 10.74 1.96
N GLY A 43 -13.71 9.56 2.55
CA GLY A 43 -14.02 8.33 1.81
C GLY A 43 -12.84 7.77 1.00
N LEU A 44 -11.59 8.07 1.40
CA LEU A 44 -10.39 7.65 0.68
C LEU A 44 -9.81 6.31 1.15
N VAL A 45 -10.39 5.70 2.19
CA VAL A 45 -9.86 4.47 2.81
C VAL A 45 -9.65 3.36 1.76
N ASP A 46 -10.67 3.05 0.97
CA ASP A 46 -10.60 2.00 -0.04
C ASP A 46 -9.61 2.33 -1.16
N THR A 47 -9.44 3.62 -1.47
CA THR A 47 -8.48 4.08 -2.49
C THR A 47 -7.04 3.89 -2.01
N LEU A 48 -6.74 4.25 -0.75
CA LEU A 48 -5.39 4.16 -0.17
C LEU A 48 -5.00 2.74 0.24
N LYS A 49 -5.99 1.84 0.41
CA LYS A 49 -5.79 0.39 0.55
C LYS A 49 -5.65 -0.31 -0.81
N GLY A 50 -6.07 0.35 -1.89
CA GLY A 50 -6.02 -0.18 -3.25
C GLY A 50 -4.61 -0.25 -3.84
N PRO A 51 -4.46 -0.85 -5.04
CA PRO A 51 -3.17 -0.96 -5.70
C PRO A 51 -2.68 0.41 -6.22
N GLY A 52 -1.44 0.77 -5.90
CA GLY A 52 -0.77 1.91 -6.53
C GLY A 52 0.59 2.23 -5.90
N PRO A 53 1.45 3.00 -6.56
CA PRO A 53 2.43 3.79 -5.85
C PRO A 53 1.73 5.04 -5.31
N PHE A 54 1.36 5.03 -4.03
CA PHE A 54 0.86 6.21 -3.34
C PHE A 54 1.95 6.80 -2.46
N THR A 55 2.07 8.13 -2.48
CA THR A 55 2.88 8.88 -1.52
C THR A 55 1.94 9.78 -0.75
N VAL A 56 1.71 9.47 0.52
CA VAL A 56 0.83 10.24 1.40
C VAL A 56 1.68 11.10 2.31
N PHE A 57 1.49 12.41 2.25
CA PHE A 57 2.07 13.34 3.22
C PHE A 57 1.22 13.28 4.49
N ALA A 58 1.72 12.55 5.49
CA ALA A 58 1.03 12.27 6.75
C ALA A 58 1.51 13.21 7.87
N PRO A 59 0.86 14.36 8.11
CA PRO A 59 1.12 15.17 9.30
C PRO A 59 0.82 14.37 10.57
N THR A 60 1.65 14.55 11.61
CA THR A 60 1.37 13.99 12.93
C THR A 60 0.21 14.73 13.59
N ASP A 61 -0.39 14.13 14.61
CA ASP A 61 -1.46 14.74 15.41
C ASP A 61 -1.04 16.11 15.99
N ALA A 62 0.25 16.29 16.31
CA ALA A 62 0.79 17.56 16.79
C ALA A 62 0.79 18.69 15.74
N ALA A 63 0.78 18.36 14.44
CA ALA A 63 0.73 19.37 13.36
C ALA A 63 -0.69 19.92 13.13
N PHE A 64 -1.72 19.31 13.74
CA PHE A 64 -3.10 19.79 13.72
C PHE A 64 -3.47 20.66 14.94
N ALA A 65 -2.57 20.80 15.92
CA ALA A 65 -2.79 21.48 17.20
C ALA A 65 -2.32 22.94 17.20
#